data_AF-A0A1F8ZM11-F1
#
_entry.id   AF-A0A1F8ZM11-F1
#
_cell.length_a   1.000
_cell.length_b   1.000
_cell.length_c   1.000
_cell.angle_alpha   90.00
_cell.angle_beta   90.00
_cell.angle_gamma   90.00
#
_symmetry.space_group_name_H-M   'P 1'
#
loop_
_entity.id
_entity.type
_entity.pdbx_description
1 polymer ?
#
loop_
_entity_poly.entity_id
_entity_poly.type
_entity_poly.pdbx_seq_one_letter_code
_entity_poly.pdbx_strand_id
1 'polypeptide(L)' 'MVEGLKDAAEKIDYHMVNEWVKDLVIVKTFLGLKFQEAALKKGAEMRKTDYRLSDNTDESKGLMDISGVSLFQ' A
#
# COMPACT_ATOMS: atom_id res chain seq x y z
N MET A 1 7.56 -9.77 -34.05
CA MET A 1 6.90 -9.41 -32.77
C MET A 1 7.47 -10.22 -31.61
N VAL A 2 7.55 -11.55 -31.72
CA VAL A 2 8.16 -12.42 -30.68
C VAL A 2 9.65 -12.14 -30.49
N GLU A 3 10.42 -12.00 -31.58
CA GLU A 3 11.86 -11.66 -31.52
C GLU A 3 12.12 -10.35 -30.75
N GLY A 4 11.36 -9.29 -31.02
CA GLY A 4 11.53 -8.00 -30.34
C GLY A 4 11.21 -8.04 -28.84
N LEU A 5 10.31 -8.94 -28.40
CA LEU A 5 10.05 -9.14 -26.97
C LEU A 5 11.21 -9.91 -26.31
N LYS A 6 11.78 -10.88 -27.02
CA LYS A 6 12.93 -11.65 -26.55
C LYS A 6 14.16 -10.76 -26.39
N ASP A 7 14.46 -9.93 -27.38
CA ASP A 7 15.54 -8.94 -27.34
C ASP A 7 15.36 -7.91 -26.21
N ALA A 8 14.12 -7.54 -25.92
CA ALA A 8 13.82 -6.64 -24.80
C ALA A 8 14.02 -7.33 -23.45
N ALA A 9 13.63 -8.60 -23.32
CA ALA A 9 13.81 -9.38 -22.09
C ALA A 9 15.30 -9.58 -21.76
N GLU A 10 16.15 -9.78 -22.76
CA GLU A 10 17.61 -9.92 -22.58
C GLU A 10 18.28 -8.62 -22.11
N LYS A 11 17.64 -7.46 -22.32
CA LYS A 11 18.14 -6.14 -21.88
C LYS A 11 17.70 -5.78 -20.45
N ILE A 12 16.89 -6.61 -19.81
CA ILE A 12 16.47 -6.38 -18.42
C ILE A 12 17.65 -6.71 -17.51
N ASP A 13 18.11 -5.72 -16.76
CA ASP A 13 19.15 -5.88 -15.76
C ASP A 13 18.60 -5.76 -14.33
N TYR A 14 19.43 -6.17 -13.37
CA TYR A 14 19.08 -6.14 -11.96
C TYR A 14 18.75 -4.73 -11.44
N HIS A 15 19.46 -3.71 -11.91
CA HIS A 15 19.25 -2.34 -11.46
C HIS A 15 17.88 -1.84 -11.89
N MET A 16 17.50 -2.09 -13.15
CA MET A 16 16.18 -1.79 -13.69
C MET A 16 15.07 -2.47 -12.88
N VAL A 17 15.20 -3.78 -12.61
CA VAL A 17 14.23 -4.52 -11.79
C VAL A 17 14.16 -3.95 -10.38
N ASN A 18 15.29 -3.67 -9.75
CA ASN A 18 15.35 -3.15 -8.40
C ASN A 18 14.68 -1.78 -8.26
N GLU A 19 14.94 -0.85 -9.19
CA GLU A 19 14.27 0.45 -9.19
C GLU A 19 12.77 0.33 -9.45
N TRP A 20 12.37 -0.57 -10.35
CA TRP A 20 10.95 -0.84 -10.62
C TRP A 20 10.24 -1.44 -9.41
N VAL A 21 10.86 -2.39 -8.72
CA VAL A 21 10.33 -3.01 -7.50
C VAL A 21 10.25 -1.99 -6.36
N LYS A 22 11.25 -1.12 -6.18
CA LYS A 22 11.20 -0.05 -5.17
C LYS A 22 10.04 0.92 -5.43
N ASP A 23 9.87 1.38 -6.66
CA ASP A 23 8.75 2.27 -7.03
C ASP A 23 7.40 1.58 -6.77
N LEU A 24 7.25 0.34 -7.22
CA LEU A 24 5.97 -0.37 -7.10
C LEU A 24 5.62 -0.81 -5.68
N VAL A 25 6.58 -1.35 -4.94
CA VAL A 25 6.30 -2.03 -3.67
C VAL A 25 6.55 -1.11 -2.49
N ILE A 26 7.58 -0.26 -2.54
CA ILE A 26 7.90 0.63 -1.40
C ILE A 26 7.14 1.95 -1.56
N VAL A 27 7.37 2.64 -2.68
CA VAL A 27 6.82 4.00 -2.88
C VAL A 27 5.30 3.96 -3.01
N LYS A 28 4.75 3.16 -3.91
CA LYS A 28 3.29 3.14 -4.14
C LYS A 28 2.51 2.54 -2.97
N THR A 29 3.05 1.56 -2.25
CA THR A 29 2.42 1.05 -1.02
C THR A 29 2.42 2.10 0.07
N PHE A 30 3.55 2.78 0.32
CA PHE A 30 3.62 3.83 1.34
C PHE A 30 2.68 5.00 1.03
N LEU A 31 2.68 5.46 -0.24
CA LEU A 31 1.75 6.50 -0.68
C LEU A 31 0.30 6.04 -0.52
N GLY A 32 -0.01 4.80 -0.90
CA GLY A 32 -1.32 4.19 -0.72
C GLY A 32 -1.79 4.22 0.73
N LEU A 33 -0.93 3.80 1.67
CA LEU A 33 -1.20 3.84 3.12
C LEU A 33 -1.46 5.28 3.60
N LYS A 34 -0.68 6.27 3.13
CA LYS A 34 -0.90 7.68 3.49
C LYS A 34 -2.20 8.25 2.95
N PHE A 35 -2.60 7.87 1.74
CA PHE A 35 -3.91 8.22 1.21
C PHE A 35 -5.05 7.57 2.00
N GLN A 36 -4.91 6.29 2.35
CA GLN A 36 -5.88 5.58 3.20
C GLN A 36 -6.01 6.25 4.58
N GLU A 37 -4.88 6.58 5.22
CA GLU A 37 -4.85 7.30 6.49
C GLU A 37 -5.63 8.64 6.42
N ALA A 38 -5.43 9.43 5.36
CA ALA A 38 -6.13 10.70 5.18
C ALA A 38 -7.65 10.51 5.01
N ALA A 39 -8.07 9.53 4.21
CA ALA A 39 -9.48 9.20 4.03
C ALA A 39 -10.13 8.69 5.33
N LEU A 40 -9.44 7.84 6.09
CA LEU A 40 -9.91 7.29 7.36
C LEU A 40 -10.01 8.35 8.44
N LYS A 41 -9.01 9.23 8.57
CA LYS A 41 -9.08 10.41 9.45
C LYS A 41 -10.31 11.24 9.15
N LYS A 42 -10.58 11.49 7.86
CA LYS A 42 -11.76 12.27 7.48
C LYS A 42 -13.07 11.56 7.83
N GLY A 43 -13.15 10.26 7.59
CA GLY A 43 -14.31 9.46 7.97
C GLY A 43 -14.54 9.43 9.49
N ALA A 44 -13.47 9.35 10.27
CA ALA A 44 -13.52 9.36 11.72
C ALA A 44 -14.00 10.69 12.29
N GLU A 45 -13.50 11.82 11.77
CA GLU A 45 -14.00 13.17 12.08
C GLU A 45 -15.51 13.28 11.82
N MET A 46 -15.98 12.80 10.67
CA MET A 46 -17.39 12.87 10.28
C MET A 46 -18.29 12.03 11.18
N ARG A 47 -17.79 10.89 11.68
CA ARG A 47 -18.53 9.99 12.56
C ARG A 47 -18.29 10.22 14.06
N LYS A 48 -17.46 11.21 14.43
CA LYS A 48 -17.04 11.47 15.81
C LYS A 48 -16.53 10.20 16.53
N THR A 49 -15.76 9.40 15.81
CA THR A 49 -15.15 8.17 16.34
C THR A 49 -13.64 8.32 16.33
N ASP A 50 -12.96 7.52 17.14
CA ASP A 50 -11.52 7.56 17.25
C ASP A 50 -10.88 6.80 16.08
N TYR A 51 -9.69 7.23 15.67
CA TYR A 51 -8.92 6.59 14.62
C TYR A 51 -7.50 6.30 15.12
N ARG A 52 -7.01 5.10 14.83
CA ARG A 52 -5.63 4.69 15.07
C ARG A 52 -5.16 3.79 13.93
N LEU A 53 -3.93 3.99 13.49
CA LEU A 53 -3.23 3.08 12.59
C LEU A 53 -2.99 1.73 13.27
N SER A 54 -3.12 0.65 12.51
CA SER A 54 -2.77 -0.69 12.99
C SER A 54 -1.26 -0.85 13.10
N ASP A 55 -0.80 -1.68 14.04
CA ASP A 55 0.62 -2.06 14.12
C ASP A 55 0.89 -3.39 13.40
N ASN A 56 2.17 -3.76 13.25
CA ASN A 56 2.57 -4.98 12.55
C ASN A 56 1.91 -6.26 13.13
N THR A 57 1.58 -6.27 14.42
CA THR A 57 0.93 -7.40 15.10
C THR A 57 -0.53 -7.51 14.68
N ASP A 58 -1.20 -6.37 14.52
CA ASP A 58 -2.57 -6.28 14.05
C ASP A 58 -2.65 -6.75 12.58
N GLU A 59 -1.77 -6.22 11.72
CA GLU A 59 -1.72 -6.60 10.30
C GLU A 59 -1.41 -8.11 10.11
N SER A 60 -0.48 -8.64 10.89
CA SER A 60 -0.09 -10.07 10.83
C SER A 60 -1.24 -11.01 11.22
N LYS A 61 -2.24 -10.54 11.98
CA LYS A 61 -3.45 -11.28 12.34
C LYS A 61 -4.56 -11.14 11.30
N GLY A 62 -4.32 -10.44 10.19
CA GLY A 62 -5.33 -10.11 9.20
C GLY A 62 -6.36 -9.10 9.72
N LEU A 63 -6.06 -8.40 10.82
CA LEU A 63 -6.85 -7.24 11.20
C LEU A 63 -6.55 -6.14 10.18
N MET A 64 -7.60 -5.64 9.54
CA MET A 64 -7.52 -4.48 8.65
C MET A 64 -6.88 -3.29 9.40
N ASP A 65 -6.36 -2.28 8.68
CA ASP A 65 -5.74 -1.04 9.19
C ASP A 65 -6.67 -0.12 10.04
N ILE A 66 -7.68 -0.73 10.65
CA ILE A 66 -8.78 -0.09 11.36
C ILE A 66 -8.94 -0.83 12.69
N SER A 67 -8.06 -0.56 13.64
CA SER A 67 -8.31 -0.90 15.06
C SER A 67 -9.14 0.16 15.77
N GLY A 68 -9.41 1.32 15.14
CA GLY A 68 -10.12 2.46 15.75
C GLY A 68 -11.53 2.76 15.21
N VAL A 69 -11.82 2.51 13.93
CA VAL A 69 -13.15 2.85 13.40
C VAL A 69 -14.12 1.71 13.70
N SER A 70 -14.87 1.84 14.79
CA SER A 70 -16.09 1.06 14.98
C SER A 70 -17.11 1.47 13.91
N LEU A 71 -17.01 0.85 12.73
CA LEU A 71 -17.90 1.09 11.58
C LEU A 71 -19.30 0.49 11.78
N PHE A 72 -19.58 -0.13 12.93
CA PHE A 72 -20.83 -0.79 13.26
C PHE A 72 -21.38 -0.30 14.61
N GLN A 73 -21.83 0.96 14.65
CA GLN A 73 -22.87 1.42 15.58
C GLN A 73 -23.81 2.38 14.85
#